data_AF-A0A173TBS5-F1
#
_entry.id   AF-A0A173TBS5-F1
#
_cell.length_a   1.000
_cell.length_b   1.000
_cell.length_c   1.000
_cell.angle_alpha   90.00
_cell.angle_beta   90.00
_cell.angle_gamma   90.00
#
_symmetry.space_group_name_H-M   'P 1'
#
loop_
_entity.id
_entity.type
_entity.pdbx_description
1 polymer ?
#
loop_
_entity_poly.entity_id
_entity_poly.type
_entity_poly.pdbx_seq_one_letter_code
_entity_poly.pdbx_strand_id
1 'polypeptide(L)' 'MLEEELQVSLFLRGAKKIALTDAGKTLYEQTGNLRMLLSFDKYFLIG' A
#
# COMPACT_ATOMS: atom_id res chain seq x y z
N MET A 1 11.18 -8.45 6.07
CA MET A 1 9.76 -8.36 5.64
C MET A 1 9.31 -6.91 5.81
N LEU A 2 8.39 -6.40 4.99
CA LEU A 2 8.00 -4.98 5.04
C LEU A 2 7.52 -4.52 6.44
N GLU A 3 6.76 -5.35 7.16
CA GLU A 3 6.33 -5.06 8.53
C GLU A 3 7.51 -4.96 9.53
N GLU A 4 8.59 -5.70 9.29
CA GLU A 4 9.81 -5.66 10.14
C GLU A 4 10.64 -4.41 9.85
N GLU A 5 10.77 -4.03 8.58
CA GLU A 5 11.50 -2.84 8.15
C GLU A 5 10.80 -1.55 8.60
N LEU A 6 9.47 -1.51 8.56
CA LEU A 6 8.66 -0.39 9.04
C LEU A 6 8.44 -0.41 10.57
N GLN A 7 8.86 -1.49 11.25
CA GLN A 7 8.58 -1.75 12.67
C GLN A 7 7.10 -1.56 13.05
N VAL A 8 6.17 -1.86 12.12
CA VAL A 8 4.73 -1.67 12.30
C VAL A 8 3.96 -2.88 11.78
N SER A 9 2.90 -3.26 12.49
CA SER A 9 1.98 -4.26 11.98
C SER A 9 1.01 -3.61 10.99
N LEU A 10 0.98 -4.13 9.78
CA LEU A 10 0.08 -3.72 8.70
C LEU A 10 -1.20 -4.57 8.67
N PHE A 11 -1.14 -5.79 9.23
CA PHE A 11 -2.25 -6.74 9.21
C PHE A 11 -2.66 -7.24 10.59
N LEU A 12 -3.97 -7.23 10.86
CA LEU A 12 -4.56 -7.90 12.01
C LEU A 12 -4.68 -9.40 11.72
N ARG A 13 -3.96 -10.20 12.52
CA ARG A 13 -3.94 -11.67 12.41
C ARG A 13 -4.80 -12.25 13.53
N GLY A 14 -6.02 -12.67 13.20
CA GLY A 14 -6.96 -13.22 14.19
C GLY A 14 -8.42 -13.29 13.74
N ALA A 15 -8.81 -12.52 12.72
CA ALA A 15 -10.10 -12.67 12.08
C ALA A 15 -10.04 -13.76 10.99
N LYS A 16 -11.19 -14.41 10.70
CA LYS A 16 -11.36 -15.34 9.55
C LYS A 16 -10.92 -14.75 8.21
N LYS A 17 -10.72 -13.43 8.15
CA LYS A 17 -10.19 -12.67 7.02
C LYS A 17 -9.04 -11.80 7.52
N ILE A 18 -8.01 -11.64 6.69
CA ILE A 18 -6.96 -10.64 6.90
C ILE A 18 -7.62 -9.26 6.85
N ALA A 19 -7.37 -8.45 7.87
CA ALA A 19 -7.80 -7.05 7.91
C ALA A 19 -6.58 -6.14 8.03
N LEU A 20 -6.66 -4.94 7.44
CA LEU A 20 -5.61 -3.94 7.56
C LEU A 20 -5.70 -3.23 8.92
N THR A 21 -4.55 -2.99 9.54
CA THR A 21 -4.41 -1.99 10.61
C THR A 21 -4.54 -0.59 10.00
N ASP A 22 -4.60 0.45 10.83
CA ASP A 22 -4.64 1.82 10.31
C ASP A 22 -3.34 2.21 9.58
N ALA A 23 -2.19 1.67 10.02
CA ALA A 23 -0.94 1.77 9.28
C ALA A 23 -1.03 1.06 7.91
N GLY A 24 -1.62 -0.13 7.87
CA GLY A 24 -1.87 -0.88 6.63
C GLY A 24 -2.79 -0.14 5.65
N LYS A 25 -3.85 0.50 6.14
CA LYS A 25 -4.76 1.32 5.31
C LYS A 25 -4.04 2.54 4.73
N THR A 26 -3.30 3.27 5.58
CA THR A 26 -2.54 4.45 5.16
C THR A 26 -1.54 4.08 4.06
N LEU A 27 -0.80 2.99 4.25
CA LEU A 27 0.16 2.51 3.26
C LEU A 27 -0.53 2.09 1.95
N TYR A 28 -1.68 1.42 2.04
CA TYR A 28 -2.47 1.03 0.87
C TYR A 28 -2.95 2.24 0.06
N GLU A 29 -3.47 3.28 0.72
CA GLU A 29 -3.89 4.53 0.08
C GLU A 29 -2.73 5.26 -0.58
N GLN A 30 -1.59 5.39 0.11
CA GLN A 30 -0.38 6.02 -0.44
C GLN A 30 0.15 5.26 -1.66
N THR A 31 0.12 3.93 -1.62
CA THR A 31 0.51 3.08 -2.76
C THR A 31 -0.45 3.25 -3.93
N GLY A 32 -1.74 3.44 -3.68
CA GLY A 32 -2.75 3.76 -4.70
C GLY A 32 -2.44 5.09 -5.40
N ASN A 33 -2.10 6.13 -4.64
CA ASN A 33 -1.71 7.44 -5.17
C ASN A 33 -0.41 7.35 -5.98
N LEU A 34 0.60 6.64 -5.46
CA LEU A 34 1.85 6.41 -6.18
C LEU A 34 1.62 5.65 -7.49
N ARG A 35 0.79 4.60 -7.46
CA ARG A 35 0.41 3.86 -8.67
C ARG A 35 -0.29 4.74 -9.68
N MET A 36 -1.15 5.65 -9.23
CA MET A 36 -1.83 6.60 -10.11
C MET A 36 -0.80 7.51 -10.79
N LEU A 37 0.12 8.11 -10.04
CA LEU A 37 1.20 8.96 -10.58
C LEU A 37 2.09 8.20 -11.59
N LEU A 38 2.54 6.99 -11.25
CA LEU A 38 3.34 6.16 -12.15
C LEU A 38 2.57 5.68 -13.38
N SER A 39 1.24 5.56 -13.27
CA SER A 39 0.38 5.24 -14.41
C SER A 39 0.23 6.45 -15.35
N PHE A 40 0.24 7.68 -14.83
CA PHE A 40 0.26 8.89 -15.65
C PHE A 40 1.55 9.02 -16.46
N ASP A 41 2.72 8.68 -15.90
CA ASP A 41 3.98 8.64 -16.66
C ASP A 41 3.92 7.64 -17.82
N LYS A 42 3.20 6.52 -17.64
CA LYS A 42 2.99 5.53 -18.71
C LYS A 42 2.15 6.07 -19.88
N TYR A 43 1.38 7.15 -19.71
CA TYR A 43 0.67 7.82 -20.81
C TYR A 43 1.42 9.04 -21.37
N PHE A 44 2.34 9.64 -20.60
CA PHE A 44 3.17 10.75 -21.05
C PHE A 44 4.38 10.28 -21.88
N LEU A 45 4.92 9.09 -21.61
CA LEU A 45 6.08 8.53 -22.31
C LEU A 45 5.75 7.82 -23.65
N ILE A 46 4.49 7.85 -24.09
CA ILE A 46 4.01 7.35 -25.39
C ILE A 46 3.47 8.47 -26.29
N GLY A 47 3.75 9.74 -25.94
CA GLY A 47 3.48 10.91 -26.78
C GLY A 47 4.70 11.37 -27.54
#